data_AF-A0A965A7K5-F1
#
_entry.id   AF-A0A965A7K5-F1
#
_cell.length_a   1.000
_cell.length_b   1.000
_cell.length_c   1.000
_cell.angle_alpha   90.00
_cell.angle_beta   90.00
_cell.angle_gamma   90.00
#
_symmetry.space_group_name_H-M   'P 1'
#
loop_
_entity.id
_entity.type
_entity.pdbx_description
1 polymer ?
#
loop_
_entity_poly.entity_id
_entity_poly.type
_entity_poly.pdbx_seq_one_letter_code
_entity_poly.pdbx_strand_id
1 'polypeptide(L)' 'MYEFVCVSGHRIERYCDYETQETQCECGGSANRTISAPSVNLEGWSGHFPSSWMKFDKKHRDKLAAERKTTT' A
#
# COMPACT_ATOMS: atom_id res chain seq x y z
N MET A 1 -3.75 -12.93 -10.40
CA MET A 1 -4.31 -11.64 -10.83
C MET A 1 -3.18 -10.64 -10.86
N TYR A 2 -2.97 -9.97 -11.98
CA TYR A 2 -1.90 -8.98 -12.14
C TYR A 2 -2.45 -7.69 -12.74
N GLU A 3 -1.81 -6.57 -12.41
CA GLU A 3 -2.11 -5.25 -12.94
C GLU A 3 -1.26 -4.99 -14.20
N PHE A 4 -1.88 -4.46 -15.25
CA PHE A 4 -1.23 -4.05 -16.48
C PHE A 4 -1.60 -2.61 -16.83
N VAL A 5 -0.66 -1.89 -17.44
CA VAL A 5 -0.84 -0.49 -17.85
C VAL A 5 -0.50 -0.33 -19.33
N CYS A 6 -1.43 0.26 -20.09
CA CYS A 6 -1.22 0.61 -21.49
C CYS A 6 -0.55 1.98 -21.64
N VAL A 7 0.03 2.27 -22.80
CA VAL A 7 0.57 3.59 -23.17
C VAL A 7 -0.46 4.71 -23.02
N SER A 8 -1.75 4.42 -23.22
CA SER A 8 -2.84 5.38 -23.00
C SER A 8 -3.15 5.65 -21.52
N GLY A 9 -2.51 4.95 -20.58
CA GLY A 9 -2.72 5.11 -19.14
C GLY A 9 -3.87 4.28 -18.56
N HIS A 10 -4.52 3.44 -19.36
CA HIS A 10 -5.55 2.52 -18.85
C HIS A 10 -4.92 1.44 -17.97
N ARG A 11 -5.50 1.22 -16.79
CA ARG A 11 -5.14 0.15 -15.87
C ARG A 11 -6.14 -0.99 -15.99
N ILE A 12 -5.64 -2.19 -16.20
CA ILE A 12 -6.46 -3.40 -16.33
C ILE A 12 -5.93 -4.48 -15.39
N GLU A 13 -6.84 -5.28 -14.85
CA GLU A 13 -6.49 -6.45 -14.04
C GLU A 13 -6.88 -7.71 -14.80
N ARG A 14 -5.95 -8.66 -14.92
CA ARG A 14 -6.17 -9.93 -15.63
C ARG A 14 -5.66 -11.11 -14.81
N TYR A 15 -6.40 -12.21 -14.87
CA TYR A 15 -5.98 -13.50 -14.33
C TYR A 15 -5.23 -14.25 -15.44
N CYS A 16 -3.92 -14.42 -15.27
CA CYS A 16 -3.03 -15.04 -16.24
C CYS A 16 -1.84 -15.68 -15.52
N ASP A 17 -1.06 -16.45 -16.27
CA ASP A 17 0.14 -17.08 -15.76
C ASP A 17 1.20 -16.06 -15.34
N TYR A 18 2.08 -16.47 -14.42
CA TYR A 18 3.15 -15.63 -13.89
C TYR A 18 4.10 -15.08 -14.97
N GLU A 19 4.32 -15.85 -16.03
CA GLU A 19 5.21 -15.49 -17.15
C GLU A 19 4.60 -14.49 -18.12
N THR A 20 3.30 -14.19 -17.99
CA THR A 20 2.61 -13.22 -18.86
C THR A 20 3.08 -11.80 -18.54
N GLN A 21 3.83 -11.19 -19.47
CA GLN A 21 4.36 -9.82 -19.31
C GLN A 21 3.51 -8.77 -20.03
N GLU A 22 2.78 -9.15 -21.07
CA GLU A 22 2.00 -8.24 -21.90
C GLU A 22 0.60 -8.81 -22.15
N THR A 23 -0.42 -7.94 -22.17
CA THR A 23 -1.80 -8.31 -22.52
C THR A 23 -2.43 -7.25 -23.42
N GLN A 24 -3.45 -7.64 -24.19
CA GLN A 24 -4.18 -6.70 -25.03
C GLN A 24 -5.12 -5.82 -24.19
N CYS A 25 -4.99 -4.51 -24.35
CA CYS A 25 -5.87 -3.52 -23.76
C CYS A 25 -7.13 -3.31 -24.60
N GLU A 26 -8.21 -2.86 -23.97
CA GLU A 26 -9.49 -2.56 -24.65
C GLU A 26 -9.38 -1.41 -25.66
N CYS A 27 -8.37 -0.54 -25.53
CA CYS A 27 -8.09 0.50 -26.52
C CYS A 27 -7.42 -0.06 -27.80
N GLY A 28 -7.15 -1.36 -27.88
CA GLY A 28 -6.47 -2.02 -28.99
C GLY A 28 -4.94 -1.99 -28.90
N GLY A 29 -4.37 -1.21 -27.98
CA GLY A 29 -2.94 -1.21 -27.69
C GLY A 29 -2.49 -2.35 -26.77
N SER A 30 -1.18 -2.50 -26.61
CA SER A 30 -0.62 -3.44 -25.66
C SER A 30 -0.44 -2.83 -24.26
N ALA A 31 -0.66 -3.64 -23.23
CA ALA A 31 -0.53 -3.26 -21.83
C ALA A 31 0.54 -4.13 -21.15
N ASN A 32 1.49 -3.48 -20.49
CA ASN A 32 2.61 -4.15 -19.83
C ASN A 32 2.32 -4.37 -18.36
N ARG A 33 2.76 -5.51 -17.84
CA ARG A 33 2.59 -5.87 -16.43
C ARG A 33 3.33 -4.87 -15.55
N THR A 34 2.62 -4.32 -14.58
CA THR A 34 3.16 -3.34 -13.65
C THR A 34 3.17 -3.92 -12.24
N ILE A 35 4.27 -3.71 -11.52
CA ILE A 35 4.39 -4.06 -10.11
C ILE A 35 4.11 -2.80 -9.31
N SER A 36 3.07 -2.83 -8.46
CA SER A 36 2.75 -1.73 -7.56
C SER A 36 3.89 -1.49 -6.57
N ALA A 37 4.15 -0.24 -6.23
CA ALA A 37 5.10 0.09 -5.18
C ALA A 37 4.71 -0.62 -3.87
N PRO A 38 5.66 -1.21 -3.13
CA PRO A 38 5.36 -1.84 -1.85
C PRO A 38 4.88 -0.78 -0.86
N SER A 39 3.94 -1.16 0.01
CA SER A 39 3.54 -0.28 1.11
C SER A 39 4.68 -0.19 2.13
N VAL A 40 5.29 0.98 2.26
CA VAL A 40 6.34 1.24 3.25
C VAL A 40 5.73 1.98 4.44
N ASN A 41 5.87 1.40 5.64
CA ASN A 41 5.46 2.05 6.88
C ASN A 41 6.63 2.89 7.42
N LEU A 42 6.39 4.19 7.57
CA LEU A 42 7.36 5.12 8.16
C LEU A 42 7.39 4.97 9.68
N GLU A 43 8.56 5.14 10.30
CA GLU A 43 8.70 5.01 11.74
C GLU A 43 7.94 6.12 12.48
N GLY A 44 7.32 5.75 13.61
CA GLY A 44 6.48 6.66 14.39
C GLY A 44 7.14 7.22 15.65
N TRP A 45 8.30 6.72 16.08
CA TRP A 45 8.85 7.09 17.38
C TRP A 45 9.78 8.32 17.32
N SER A 46 10.46 8.54 16.18
CA SER A 46 11.49 9.58 16.02
C SER A 46 10.95 11.00 15.88
N GLY A 47 9.69 11.16 15.47
CA GLY A 47 9.08 12.46 15.17
C GLY A 47 9.43 13.03 13.80
N HIS A 48 10.29 12.37 13.01
CA HIS A 48 10.63 12.81 11.64
C HIS A 48 9.45 12.74 10.66
N PHE A 49 8.50 11.85 10.92
CA PHE A 49 7.31 11.65 10.10
C PHE A 49 6.05 12.01 10.91
N PRO A 50 5.53 13.25 10.79
CA PRO A 50 4.47 13.75 11.67
C PRO A 50 3.21 12.86 11.70
N SER A 51 2.80 12.33 10.55
CA SER A 51 1.63 11.45 10.44
C SER A 51 1.81 10.11 11.16
N SER A 52 2.97 9.48 11.02
CA SER A 52 3.31 8.24 11.74
C SER A 52 3.52 8.49 13.23
N TRP A 53 4.12 9.63 13.59
CA TRP A 53 4.33 10.03 14.98
C TRP A 53 3.02 10.27 15.72
N MET A 54 2.08 11.01 15.13
CA MET A 54 0.76 11.23 15.74
C MET A 54 0.01 9.91 15.96
N LYS A 55 0.10 8.97 15.00
CA LYS A 55 -0.49 7.62 15.16
C LYS A 55 0.18 6.83 16.28
N PHE A 56 1.50 6.94 16.41
CA PHE A 56 2.27 6.31 17.46
C PHE A 56 1.92 6.88 18.84
N ASP A 57 1.97 8.21 19.02
CA ASP A 57 1.64 8.89 20.28
C ASP A 57 0.25 8.52 20.78
N LYS A 58 -0.75 8.56 19.90
CA LYS A 58 -2.12 8.16 20.23
C LYS A 58 -2.18 6.73 20.77
N LYS A 59 -1.58 5.76 20.05
CA LYS A 59 -1.55 4.35 20.48
C LYS A 59 -0.87 4.17 21.84
N HIS A 60 0.20 4.93 22.10
CA HIS A 60 0.94 4.86 23.37
C HIS A 60 0.11 5.42 24.52
N ARG A 61 -0.53 6.57 24.32
CA ARG A 61 -1.39 7.18 25.33
C ARG A 61 -2.62 6.33 25.64
N ASP A 62 -3.25 5.77 24.61
CA ASP A 62 -4.39 4.87 24.77
C ASP A 62 -3.99 3.61 25.57
N LYS A 63 -2.82 3.03 25.27
CA LYS A 63 -2.28 1.89 26.01
C LYS A 63 -1.96 2.23 27.46
N LEU A 64 -1.27 3.34 27.72
CA LEU A 64 -0.97 3.81 29.09
C LEU A 64 -2.25 4.06 29.89
N ALA A 65 -3.28 4.62 29.27
CA ALA A 65 -4.58 4.82 29.93
C ALA A 65 -5.25 3.49 30.28
N ALA A 66 -5.17 2.48 29.41
CA ALA A 66 -5.67 1.14 29.70
C ALA A 66 -4.89 0.47 30.85
N GLU A 67 -3.56 0.53 30.82
CA GLU A 67 -2.69 -0.04 31.87
C GLU A 67 -2.94 0.60 33.25
N ARG A 68 -3.19 1.92 33.29
CA ARG A 68 -3.57 2.62 34.53
C ARG A 68 -4.90 2.14 35.10
N LYS A 69 -5.87 1.84 34.24
CA LYS A 69 -7.19 1.33 34.65
C LYS A 69 -7.14 -0.10 35.18
N THR A 70 -6.24 -0.94 34.66
CA THR A 70 -6.12 -2.34 35.12
C THR A 70 -5.30 -2.50 36.39
N THR A 71 -4.48 -1.51 36.73
CA THR A 71 -3.55 -1.55 37.88
C THR A 71 -4.13 -0.89 39.14
N THR A 72 -5.33 -0.29 39.05
CA THR A 72 -6.08 0.26 40.19
C THR A 72 -7.17 -0.72 40.60
#